data_AF-A0A1E8E390-F1
#
_entry.id   AF-A0A1E8E390-F1
#
_cell.length_a   1.000
_cell.length_b   1.000
_cell.length_c   1.000
_cell.angle_alpha   90.00
_cell.angle_beta   90.00
_cell.angle_gamma   90.00
#
_symmetry.space_group_name_H-M   'P 1'
#
loop_
_entity.id
_entity.type
_entity.pdbx_description
1 polymer ?
#
loop_
_entity_poly.entity_id
_entity_poly.type
_entity_poly.pdbx_seq_one_letter_code
_entity_poly.pdbx_strand_id
1 'polypeptide(L)'
;MKRQISEQDKKLVQEQQRNQNGSLSCFISGEIIDLNNDEIEYDHILPYAKQGDTDLANIRIVKKIYNRRKSDQSLYEVRDNLKLEQLFIEKKNKIKLQDIFKLKDIEQKSLIFTKKDHSIVIDDGVDKKEFYLLFDNILEVEYFYGRIPVKWLENDDQEGLQPRVIDYKRLISLRNHLKFHPQLAPSIARLIDRKFKLFDGQHKLAAQVLNNNTEVDIKVYVSPDDTEKAKKLFDDLMITNLEAHSKHKQIPFYTSTLLDRLSVIYKEMLDEFTAKKAVGQHSEENFIKFLVAEKQQNKKDAKEMLKSAIMDNAIELSALRPFIAEASKDAAYPLSIDLLKKTIFSNTLYLEPSSANFKAVNDYRDTELENFKELAQLLVQHGYLNSWVQNIRGKELTDLELKSRRIWHKGAVSTWSPYLESILGMAFNFMTHDERKKLLYRDLMTSDQKERIKACLQRLFNHPLWDEPKGEIDSLLVSSTKQNELFDRKGLTEIYVLTGQSK
;
A
#
# COMPACT_ATOMS: atom_id res chain seq x y z
N MET A 1 -44.30 20.31 3.24
CA MET A 1 -43.22 21.29 2.95
C MET A 1 -42.87 21.23 1.47
N LYS A 2 -42.84 22.37 0.78
CA LYS A 2 -42.55 22.43 -0.66
C LYS A 2 -41.05 22.17 -0.87
N ARG A 3 -40.71 21.13 -1.64
CA ARG A 3 -39.33 20.75 -1.99
C ARG A 3 -38.69 21.72 -3.00
N GLN A 4 -39.48 22.58 -3.63
CA GLN A 4 -39.06 23.51 -4.68
C GLN A 4 -39.39 24.95 -4.28
N ILE A 5 -38.40 25.82 -4.41
CA ILE A 5 -38.50 27.27 -4.19
C ILE A 5 -39.27 27.97 -5.30
N SER A 6 -39.89 29.11 -5.00
CA SER A 6 -40.62 29.91 -6.00
C SER A 6 -39.68 30.65 -6.95
N GLU A 7 -40.21 31.18 -8.06
CA GLU A 7 -39.41 32.04 -8.97
C GLU A 7 -38.95 33.35 -8.30
N GLN A 8 -39.68 33.84 -7.29
CA GLN A 8 -39.25 35.01 -6.50
C GLN A 8 -38.06 34.65 -5.60
N ASP A 9 -38.11 33.50 -4.95
CA ASP A 9 -37.04 32.96 -4.10
C ASP A 9 -35.74 32.74 -4.90
N LYS A 10 -35.86 32.21 -6.13
CA LYS A 10 -34.71 32.04 -7.02
C LYS A 10 -33.98 33.34 -7.31
N LYS A 11 -34.70 34.45 -7.52
CA LYS A 11 -34.11 35.78 -7.75
C LYS A 11 -33.37 36.29 -6.50
N LEU A 12 -33.95 36.08 -5.32
CA LEU A 12 -33.30 36.46 -4.06
C LEU A 12 -31.99 35.70 -3.82
N VAL A 13 -31.97 34.39 -4.08
CA VAL A 13 -30.74 33.59 -3.97
C VAL A 13 -29.68 34.06 -4.99
N GLN A 14 -30.09 34.45 -6.21
CA GLN A 14 -29.17 35.04 -7.19
C GLN A 14 -28.55 36.34 -6.67
N GLU A 15 -29.34 37.24 -6.11
CA GLU A 15 -28.84 38.49 -5.53
C GLU A 15 -27.86 38.25 -4.38
N GLN A 16 -28.15 37.28 -3.50
CA GLN A 16 -27.27 36.91 -2.39
C GLN A 16 -25.90 36.36 -2.83
N GLN A 17 -25.80 35.74 -4.01
CA GLN A 17 -24.57 35.12 -4.53
C GLN A 17 -23.86 35.96 -5.61
N ARG A 18 -24.31 37.19 -5.84
CA ARG A 18 -23.58 38.12 -6.70
C ARG A 18 -22.35 38.66 -5.97
N ASN A 19 -21.23 38.59 -6.65
CA ASN A 19 -19.99 39.24 -6.24
C ASN A 19 -20.14 40.77 -6.32
N GLN A 20 -19.23 41.51 -5.69
CA GLN A 20 -19.21 42.98 -5.69
C GLN A 20 -19.16 43.60 -7.11
N ASN A 21 -18.63 42.85 -8.09
CA ASN A 21 -18.57 43.22 -9.50
C ASN A 21 -19.83 42.83 -10.30
N GLY A 22 -20.90 42.37 -9.63
CA GLY A 22 -22.17 41.96 -10.24
C GLY A 22 -22.19 40.56 -10.85
N SER A 23 -21.04 39.86 -10.92
CA SER A 23 -20.96 38.48 -11.45
C SER A 23 -21.59 37.46 -10.49
N LEU A 24 -22.33 36.50 -11.03
CA LEU A 24 -22.89 35.39 -10.25
C LEU A 24 -21.87 34.26 -10.18
N SER A 25 -21.60 33.73 -8.99
CA SER A 25 -20.62 32.64 -8.82
C SER A 25 -21.27 31.35 -8.31
N CYS A 26 -20.77 30.22 -8.82
CA CYS A 26 -21.14 28.89 -8.36
C CYS A 26 -20.64 28.67 -6.94
N PHE A 27 -21.54 28.28 -6.03
CA PHE A 27 -21.15 28.08 -4.62
C PHE A 27 -20.11 26.97 -4.42
N ILE A 28 -20.15 25.91 -5.24
CA ILE A 28 -19.23 24.77 -5.13
C ILE A 28 -17.86 25.05 -5.77
N SER A 29 -17.83 25.62 -6.98
CA SER A 29 -16.57 25.79 -7.73
C SER A 29 -15.98 27.19 -7.68
N GLY A 30 -16.78 28.21 -7.31
CA GLY A 30 -16.39 29.62 -7.40
C GLY A 30 -16.38 30.16 -8.83
N GLU A 31 -16.63 29.33 -9.85
CA GLU A 31 -16.68 29.76 -11.25
C GLU A 31 -17.83 30.75 -11.48
N ILE A 32 -17.61 31.70 -12.40
CA ILE A 32 -18.68 32.57 -12.88
C ILE A 32 -19.73 31.72 -13.61
N ILE A 33 -20.99 32.00 -13.28
CA ILE A 33 -22.17 31.40 -13.90
C ILE A 33 -22.69 32.35 -14.97
N ASP A 34 -22.76 31.85 -16.20
CA ASP A 34 -23.53 32.46 -17.26
C ASP A 34 -24.92 31.82 -17.32
N LEU A 35 -25.96 32.56 -16.91
CA LEU A 35 -27.34 32.05 -16.86
C LEU A 35 -27.88 31.60 -18.22
N ASN A 36 -27.29 32.04 -19.33
CA ASN A 36 -27.74 31.67 -20.68
C ASN A 36 -27.07 30.38 -21.18
N ASN A 37 -25.86 30.07 -20.68
CA ASN A 37 -25.01 29.01 -21.23
C ASN A 37 -24.75 27.87 -20.23
N ASP A 38 -24.78 28.14 -18.92
CA ASP A 38 -24.53 27.15 -17.88
C ASP A 38 -25.83 26.51 -17.39
N GLU A 39 -25.84 25.18 -17.28
CA GLU A 39 -26.91 24.48 -16.57
C GLU A 39 -26.74 24.63 -15.05
N ILE A 40 -27.72 25.26 -14.39
CA ILE A 40 -27.69 25.53 -12.94
C ILE A 40 -28.80 24.78 -12.18
N GLU A 41 -28.54 24.53 -10.90
CA GLU A 41 -29.50 23.99 -9.95
C GLU A 41 -29.46 24.81 -8.64
N TYR A 42 -30.60 24.84 -7.94
CA TYR A 42 -30.71 25.41 -6.60
C TYR A 42 -30.79 24.24 -5.63
N ASP A 43 -29.83 24.13 -4.73
CA ASP A 43 -29.80 23.03 -3.77
C ASP A 43 -29.51 23.51 -2.36
N HIS A 44 -29.87 22.65 -1.40
CA HIS A 44 -29.73 22.91 0.01
C HIS A 44 -28.27 22.69 0.44
N ILE A 45 -27.75 23.62 1.23
CA ILE A 45 -26.42 23.56 1.85
C ILE A 45 -26.36 22.32 2.74
N LEU A 46 -27.26 22.21 3.71
CA LEU A 46 -27.56 20.97 4.41
C LEU A 46 -28.68 20.25 3.66
N PRO A 47 -28.47 19.02 3.15
CA PRO A 47 -29.49 18.32 2.38
C PRO A 47 -30.78 18.14 3.17
N TYR A 48 -31.92 18.29 2.50
CA TYR A 48 -33.24 18.05 3.10
C TYR A 48 -33.35 16.64 3.74
N ALA A 49 -32.70 15.64 3.14
CA ALA A 49 -32.64 14.27 3.68
C ALA A 49 -31.95 14.18 5.06
N LYS A 50 -31.13 15.17 5.43
CA LYS A 50 -30.46 15.32 6.72
C LYS A 50 -31.10 16.40 7.60
N GLN A 51 -32.41 16.60 7.45
CA GLN A 51 -33.19 17.61 8.18
C GLN A 51 -32.75 19.06 7.91
N GLY A 52 -32.22 19.34 6.72
CA GLY A 52 -31.96 20.71 6.29
C GLY A 52 -33.25 21.47 6.01
N ASP A 53 -33.39 22.66 6.60
CA ASP A 53 -34.54 23.53 6.40
C ASP A 53 -34.64 24.02 4.96
N THR A 54 -35.87 24.26 4.48
CA THR A 54 -36.12 24.77 3.12
C THR A 54 -36.07 26.29 3.03
N ASP A 55 -35.45 26.95 4.01
CA ASP A 55 -35.32 28.40 4.06
C ASP A 55 -34.27 28.91 3.05
N LEU A 56 -34.46 30.14 2.56
CA LEU A 56 -33.54 30.80 1.62
C LEU A 56 -32.09 30.78 2.11
N ALA A 57 -31.87 30.90 3.42
CA ALA A 57 -30.54 30.86 4.03
C ALA A 57 -29.80 29.54 3.75
N ASN A 58 -30.52 28.43 3.65
CA ASN A 58 -29.99 27.09 3.39
C ASN A 58 -29.91 26.76 1.89
N ILE A 59 -30.20 27.68 0.96
CA ILE A 59 -30.25 27.37 -0.48
C ILE A 59 -29.18 28.17 -1.23
N ARG A 60 -28.47 27.50 -2.14
CA ARG A 60 -27.45 28.12 -3.00
C ARG A 60 -27.58 27.66 -4.45
N ILE A 61 -27.12 28.51 -5.36
CA ILE A 61 -26.99 28.26 -6.78
C ILE A 61 -25.64 27.59 -7.06
N VAL A 62 -25.72 26.51 -7.83
CA VAL A 62 -24.58 25.69 -8.22
C VAL A 62 -24.71 25.25 -9.68
N LYS A 63 -23.59 25.04 -10.37
CA LYS A 63 -23.62 24.37 -11.67
C LYS A 63 -24.02 22.91 -11.49
N LYS A 64 -24.90 22.43 -12.36
CA LYS A 64 -25.49 21.09 -12.32
C LYS A 64 -24.46 19.96 -12.33
N ILE A 65 -23.34 20.14 -13.04
CA ILE A 65 -22.25 19.16 -13.11
C ILE A 65 -21.62 18.88 -11.73
N TYR A 66 -21.49 19.91 -10.89
CA TYR A 66 -20.95 19.78 -9.54
C TYR A 66 -22.00 19.27 -8.55
N ASN A 67 -23.25 19.72 -8.71
CA ASN A 67 -24.34 19.31 -7.83
C ASN A 67 -24.64 17.81 -7.93
N ARG A 68 -24.61 17.24 -9.14
CA ARG A 68 -24.85 15.80 -9.33
C ARG A 68 -23.82 14.89 -8.67
N ARG A 69 -22.62 15.40 -8.34
CA ARG A 69 -21.57 14.64 -7.63
C ARG A 69 -21.78 14.61 -6.11
N LYS A 70 -22.66 15.46 -5.57
CA LYS A 70 -22.89 15.68 -4.14
C LYS A 70 -23.48 14.47 -3.41
N SER A 71 -24.33 13.68 -4.07
CA SER A 71 -25.13 12.62 -3.43
C SER A 71 -25.84 13.16 -2.17
N ASP A 72 -25.47 12.70 -0.98
CA ASP A 72 -26.01 13.10 0.33
C ASP A 72 -25.09 14.06 1.12
N GLN A 73 -24.00 14.53 0.53
CA GLN A 73 -23.06 15.45 1.18
C GLN A 73 -23.63 16.86 1.27
N SER A 74 -23.12 17.67 2.20
CA SER A 74 -23.43 19.10 2.24
C SER A 74 -22.73 19.87 1.11
N LEU A 75 -23.26 21.03 0.70
CA LEU A 75 -22.59 21.86 -0.31
C LEU A 75 -21.18 22.30 0.13
N TYR A 76 -20.99 22.54 1.44
CA TYR A 76 -19.68 22.85 1.99
C TYR A 76 -18.69 21.71 1.84
N GLU A 77 -19.10 20.46 2.08
CA GLU A 77 -18.22 19.30 1.93
C GLU A 77 -17.80 19.09 0.47
N VAL A 78 -18.75 19.21 -0.48
CA VAL A 78 -18.44 19.07 -1.90
C VAL A 78 -17.50 20.17 -2.37
N ARG A 79 -17.73 21.42 -1.94
CA ARG A 79 -16.87 22.56 -2.22
C ARG A 79 -15.45 22.35 -1.69
N ASP A 80 -15.33 21.97 -0.42
CA ASP A 80 -14.03 21.77 0.22
C ASP A 80 -13.28 20.57 -0.37
N ASN A 81 -13.99 19.50 -0.74
CA ASN A 81 -13.42 18.37 -1.49
C ASN A 81 -12.92 18.81 -2.87
N LEU A 82 -13.72 19.58 -3.62
CA LEU A 82 -13.34 20.05 -4.95
C LEU A 82 -12.09 20.93 -4.89
N LYS A 83 -12.00 21.85 -3.93
CA LYS A 83 -10.80 22.67 -3.71
C LYS A 83 -9.57 21.82 -3.41
N LEU A 84 -9.74 20.78 -2.58
CA LEU A 84 -8.67 19.85 -2.27
C LEU A 84 -8.25 19.04 -3.51
N GLU A 85 -9.19 18.55 -4.31
CA GLU A 85 -8.90 17.84 -5.58
C GLU A 85 -8.14 18.73 -6.56
N GLN A 86 -8.58 19.98 -6.74
CA GLN A 86 -7.89 20.97 -7.57
C GLN A 86 -6.46 21.20 -7.10
N LEU A 87 -6.24 21.34 -5.79
CA LEU A 87 -4.92 21.51 -5.21
C LEU A 87 -4.00 20.30 -5.53
N PHE A 88 -4.51 19.07 -5.39
CA PHE A 88 -3.77 17.85 -5.71
C PHE A 88 -3.41 17.75 -7.21
N ILE A 89 -4.33 18.16 -8.10
CA ILE A 89 -4.10 18.21 -9.54
C ILE A 89 -3.03 19.25 -9.88
N GLU A 90 -3.16 20.48 -9.37
CA GLU A 90 -2.23 21.59 -9.61
C GLU A 90 -0.80 21.22 -9.20
N LYS A 91 -0.65 20.61 -8.03
CA LYS A 91 0.64 20.21 -7.47
C LYS A 91 1.12 18.83 -7.92
N LYS A 92 0.44 18.19 -8.89
CA LYS A 92 0.78 16.87 -9.43
C LYS A 92 1.00 15.82 -8.33
N ASN A 93 0.10 15.77 -7.34
CA ASN A 93 0.17 14.90 -6.15
C ASN A 93 1.39 15.09 -5.24
N LYS A 94 2.15 16.18 -5.41
CA LYS A 94 3.27 16.53 -4.52
C LYS A 94 2.82 17.48 -3.40
N ILE A 95 1.76 17.08 -2.69
CA ILE A 95 1.17 17.86 -1.60
C ILE A 95 1.89 17.57 -0.29
N LYS A 96 2.16 18.62 0.47
CA LYS A 96 2.66 18.55 1.84
C LYS A 96 1.74 19.31 2.77
N LEU A 97 2.00 19.18 4.07
CA LEU A 97 1.17 19.81 5.10
C LEU A 97 1.06 21.34 4.93
N GLN A 98 2.14 22.01 4.49
CA GLN A 98 2.12 23.45 4.23
C GLN A 98 1.09 23.86 3.16
N ASP A 99 0.82 23.01 2.16
CA ASP A 99 -0.18 23.31 1.14
C ASP A 99 -1.60 23.21 1.72
N ILE A 100 -1.81 22.32 2.68
CA ILE A 100 -3.09 22.18 3.40
C ILE A 100 -3.32 23.37 4.35
N PHE A 101 -2.27 23.88 5.01
CA PHE A 101 -2.37 25.10 5.80
C PHE A 101 -2.75 26.31 4.94
N LYS A 102 -2.11 26.46 3.77
CA LYS A 102 -2.47 27.50 2.80
C LYS A 102 -3.91 27.36 2.30
N LEU A 103 -4.36 26.13 2.03
CA LEU A 103 -5.75 25.87 1.61
C LEU A 103 -6.79 26.30 2.65
N LYS A 104 -6.42 26.30 3.94
CA LYS A 104 -7.27 26.70 5.06
C LYS A 104 -6.94 28.09 5.61
N ASP A 105 -6.15 28.88 4.87
CA ASP A 105 -5.76 30.24 5.25
C ASP A 105 -5.13 30.34 6.66
N ILE A 106 -4.35 29.32 7.03
CA ILE A 106 -3.67 29.26 8.33
C ILE A 106 -2.31 29.95 8.22
N GLU A 107 -2.20 31.12 8.85
CA GLU A 107 -0.94 31.83 9.03
C GLU A 107 -0.15 31.29 10.23
N GLN A 108 1.10 30.91 10.00
CA GLN A 108 2.00 30.46 11.06
C GLN A 108 2.46 31.64 11.93
N LYS A 109 2.57 31.42 13.24
CA LYS A 109 3.07 32.41 14.20
C LYS A 109 4.44 32.00 14.76
N SER A 110 5.30 32.99 14.95
CA SER A 110 6.56 32.81 15.66
C SER A 110 6.29 32.70 17.16
N LEU A 111 7.06 31.85 17.85
CA LEU A 111 6.85 31.54 19.25
C LEU A 111 7.96 32.12 20.13
N ILE A 112 7.62 32.39 21.38
CA ILE A 112 8.56 32.62 22.46
C ILE A 112 8.40 31.47 23.44
N PHE A 113 9.50 30.84 23.81
CA PHE A 113 9.51 29.80 24.82
C PHE A 113 10.31 30.24 26.03
N THR A 114 9.81 29.93 27.22
CA THR A 114 10.50 30.16 28.50
C THR A 114 10.50 28.85 29.26
N LYS A 115 11.70 28.30 29.44
CA LYS A 115 11.91 27.07 30.22
C LYS A 115 12.01 27.42 31.71
N LYS A 116 11.32 26.63 32.53
CA LYS A 116 11.43 26.57 34.00
C LYS A 116 11.92 25.17 34.37
N ASP A 117 12.20 24.92 35.65
CA ASP A 117 12.80 23.65 36.12
C ASP A 117 12.05 22.39 35.64
N HIS A 118 10.71 22.41 35.64
CA HIS A 118 9.88 21.27 35.24
C HIS A 118 8.79 21.61 34.23
N SER A 119 8.84 22.81 33.64
CA SER A 119 7.83 23.23 32.69
C SER A 119 8.39 24.11 31.58
N ILE A 120 7.68 24.15 30.46
CA ILE A 120 7.94 25.06 29.35
C ILE A 120 6.69 25.90 29.09
N VAL A 121 6.87 27.22 29.08
CA VAL A 121 5.82 28.17 28.71
C VAL A 121 6.04 28.57 27.26
N ILE A 122 5.01 28.45 26.43
CA ILE A 122 5.01 28.83 25.02
C ILE A 122 3.98 29.93 24.81
N ASP A 123 4.40 31.01 24.15
CA ASP A 123 3.62 32.23 23.96
C ASP A 123 3.81 32.75 22.53
N ASP A 124 2.72 33.07 21.83
CA ASP A 124 2.75 33.69 20.49
C ASP A 124 2.26 35.16 20.48
N GLY A 125 2.10 35.76 21.67
CA GLY A 125 1.56 37.09 21.91
C GLY A 125 0.04 37.14 22.03
N VAL A 126 -0.67 36.07 21.68
CA VAL A 126 -2.14 35.95 21.78
C VAL A 126 -2.52 34.77 22.68
N ASP A 127 -1.96 33.60 22.39
CA ASP A 127 -2.15 32.37 23.12
C ASP A 127 -0.90 32.06 23.95
N LYS A 128 -1.12 31.67 25.20
CA LYS A 128 -0.07 31.28 26.14
C LYS A 128 -0.41 29.95 26.80
N LYS A 129 0.51 28.98 26.72
CA LYS A 129 0.34 27.65 27.30
C LYS A 129 1.57 27.20 28.07
N GLU A 130 1.36 26.49 29.17
CA GLU A 130 2.41 25.90 29.99
C GLU A 130 2.29 24.37 29.94
N PHE A 131 3.40 23.68 29.70
CA PHE A 131 3.47 22.23 29.61
C PHE A 131 4.51 21.68 30.55
N TYR A 132 4.24 20.49 31.10
CA TYR A 132 5.19 19.78 31.95
C TYR A 132 6.28 19.13 31.10
N LEU A 133 7.54 19.31 31.48
CA LEU A 133 8.69 18.72 30.81
C LEU A 133 8.99 17.33 31.37
N LEU A 134 9.12 16.37 30.47
CA LEU A 134 9.55 15.00 30.72
C LEU A 134 10.95 14.80 30.12
N PHE A 135 11.68 13.79 30.58
CA PHE A 135 13.02 13.49 30.09
C PHE A 135 13.07 12.10 29.45
N ASP A 136 13.63 12.01 28.25
CA ASP A 136 13.87 10.76 27.53
C ASP A 136 15.29 10.27 27.80
N ASN A 137 15.42 9.13 28.50
CA ASN A 137 16.73 8.57 28.87
C ASN A 137 17.51 7.97 27.70
N ILE A 138 16.86 7.68 26.57
CA ILE A 138 17.51 7.07 25.40
C ILE A 138 18.10 8.17 24.52
N LEU A 139 17.30 9.20 24.24
CA LEU A 139 17.71 10.34 23.42
C LEU A 139 18.44 11.42 24.23
N GLU A 140 18.43 11.33 25.57
CA GLU A 140 19.02 12.30 26.51
C GLU A 140 18.47 13.73 26.32
N VAL A 141 17.18 13.86 25.99
CA VAL A 141 16.53 15.14 25.74
C VAL A 141 15.19 15.27 26.45
N GLU A 142 14.77 16.51 26.68
CA GLU A 142 13.46 16.80 27.22
C GLU A 142 12.38 16.78 26.14
N TYR A 143 11.17 16.42 26.54
CA TYR A 143 9.99 16.46 25.69
C TYR A 143 8.74 16.79 26.49
N PHE A 144 7.67 17.18 25.81
CA PHE A 144 6.35 17.35 26.44
C PHE A 144 5.22 16.80 25.57
N TYR A 145 4.09 16.53 26.21
CA TYR A 145 2.82 16.25 25.55
C TYR A 145 1.85 17.40 25.82
N GLY A 146 1.02 17.73 24.84
CA GLY A 146 -0.03 18.72 25.06
C GLY A 146 -0.86 19.04 23.84
N ARG A 147 -1.88 19.87 24.06
CA ARG A 147 -2.74 20.40 23.01
C ARG A 147 -2.29 21.81 22.63
N ILE A 148 -1.88 22.00 21.39
CA ILE A 148 -1.39 23.29 20.87
C ILE A 148 -2.26 23.83 19.74
N PRO A 149 -2.34 25.16 19.56
CA PRO A 149 -2.90 25.77 18.36
C PRO A 149 -2.18 25.29 17.09
N VAL A 150 -2.94 24.96 16.04
CA VAL A 150 -2.40 24.51 14.74
C VAL A 150 -1.49 25.57 14.11
N LYS A 151 -1.78 26.86 14.34
CA LYS A 151 -0.98 28.00 13.87
C LYS A 151 0.48 28.01 14.37
N TRP A 152 0.80 27.21 15.39
CA TRP A 152 2.16 27.08 15.92
C TRP A 152 3.02 26.05 15.17
N LEU A 153 2.42 25.27 14.25
CA LEU A 153 3.08 24.15 13.57
C LEU A 153 3.58 24.52 12.18
N GLU A 154 4.78 24.03 11.88
CA GLU A 154 5.39 24.04 10.56
C GLU A 154 5.76 22.62 10.15
N ASN A 155 5.80 22.36 8.84
CA ASN A 155 6.27 21.07 8.33
C ASN A 155 7.80 21.04 8.30
N ASP A 156 8.42 19.96 8.78
CA ASP A 156 9.88 19.81 8.79
C ASP A 156 10.41 19.39 7.40
N ASP A 157 10.29 20.30 6.42
CA ASP A 157 10.48 20.00 5.00
C ASP A 157 11.82 20.45 4.42
N GLN A 158 12.30 21.65 4.76
CA GLN A 158 13.49 22.26 4.13
C GLN A 158 14.83 21.72 4.69
N GLU A 159 14.82 21.11 5.87
CA GLU A 159 15.99 20.52 6.52
C GLU A 159 15.76 19.05 6.96
N GLY A 160 14.60 18.46 6.69
CA GLY A 160 13.95 17.64 7.73
C GLY A 160 13.48 16.23 7.42
N LEU A 161 13.30 15.53 8.54
CA LEU A 161 12.85 14.17 8.84
C LEU A 161 11.55 13.69 8.13
N GLN A 162 10.84 14.57 7.42
CA GLN A 162 9.55 14.27 6.78
C GLN A 162 9.52 14.67 5.29
N PRO A 163 10.21 13.93 4.41
CA PRO A 163 10.24 14.23 2.98
C PRO A 163 8.97 13.77 2.22
N ARG A 164 8.08 13.03 2.89
CA ARG A 164 6.98 12.30 2.24
C ARG A 164 5.82 13.23 1.88
N VAL A 165 5.19 12.94 0.74
CA VAL A 165 3.97 13.62 0.30
C VAL A 165 2.72 13.03 0.96
N ILE A 166 1.68 13.83 1.08
CA ILE A 166 0.37 13.41 1.57
C ILE A 166 -0.37 12.67 0.45
N ASP A 167 -0.61 11.37 0.64
CA ASP A 167 -1.56 10.61 -0.19
C ASP A 167 -3.02 11.09 -0.03
N TYR A 168 -3.69 11.34 -1.15
CA TYR A 168 -5.07 11.85 -1.21
C TYR A 168 -6.08 10.88 -0.58
N LYS A 169 -6.05 9.60 -0.96
CA LYS A 169 -7.04 8.62 -0.51
C LYS A 169 -6.96 8.40 1.00
N ARG A 170 -5.74 8.26 1.52
CA ARG A 170 -5.47 8.13 2.95
C ARG A 170 -5.91 9.37 3.73
N LEU A 171 -5.66 10.57 3.21
CA LEU A 171 -6.09 11.81 3.83
C LEU A 171 -7.61 11.89 3.96
N ILE A 172 -8.35 11.60 2.88
CA ILE A 172 -9.83 11.63 2.88
C ILE A 172 -10.41 10.61 3.85
N SER A 173 -9.91 9.36 3.83
CA SER A 173 -10.33 8.30 4.76
C SER A 173 -10.11 8.73 6.21
N LEU A 174 -8.91 9.22 6.53
CA LEU A 174 -8.56 9.64 7.88
C LEU A 174 -9.37 10.87 8.34
N ARG A 175 -9.56 11.85 7.47
CA ARG A 175 -10.42 13.02 7.73
C ARG A 175 -11.83 12.58 8.09
N ASN A 176 -12.43 11.70 7.30
CA ASN A 176 -13.79 11.23 7.55
C ASN A 176 -13.89 10.44 8.85
N HIS A 177 -12.89 9.63 9.18
CA HIS A 177 -12.83 8.92 10.46
C HIS A 177 -12.72 9.89 11.65
N LEU A 178 -11.82 10.87 11.57
CA LEU A 178 -11.59 11.85 12.65
C LEU A 178 -12.72 12.87 12.82
N LYS A 179 -13.77 12.84 12.00
CA LYS A 179 -15.00 13.62 12.25
C LYS A 179 -15.79 13.10 13.44
N PHE A 180 -15.78 11.78 13.63
CA PHE A 180 -16.64 11.10 14.61
C PHE A 180 -15.85 10.33 15.67
N HIS A 181 -14.53 10.19 15.48
CA HIS A 181 -13.66 9.41 16.36
C HIS A 181 -12.44 10.22 16.82
N PRO A 182 -12.01 10.06 18.08
CA PRO A 182 -10.84 10.77 18.60
C PRO A 182 -9.55 10.25 17.96
N GLN A 183 -8.55 11.13 17.87
CA GLN A 183 -7.20 10.74 17.48
C GLN A 183 -6.50 10.03 18.65
N LEU A 184 -6.15 8.75 18.47
CA LEU A 184 -5.56 7.93 19.54
C LEU A 184 -4.10 8.28 19.84
N ALA A 185 -3.32 8.62 18.81
CA ALA A 185 -1.88 8.88 18.95
C ALA A 185 -1.55 10.30 18.47
N PRO A 186 -0.86 11.11 19.29
CA PRO A 186 -0.52 12.48 18.95
C PRO A 186 0.41 12.54 17.74
N SER A 187 0.42 13.68 17.07
CA SER A 187 1.43 13.97 16.06
C SER A 187 2.77 14.27 16.75
N ILE A 188 3.90 14.13 16.06
CA ILE A 188 5.23 14.31 16.68
C ILE A 188 5.98 15.43 15.98
N ALA A 189 6.52 16.35 16.79
CA ALA A 189 7.33 17.47 16.35
C ALA A 189 8.61 17.61 17.18
N ARG A 190 9.49 18.47 16.71
CA ARG A 190 10.61 19.01 17.48
C ARG A 190 10.48 20.53 17.58
N LEU A 191 10.86 21.08 18.73
CA LEU A 191 11.03 22.51 18.92
C LEU A 191 12.46 22.87 18.51
N ILE A 192 12.60 23.70 17.47
CA ILE A 192 13.88 24.21 16.97
C ILE A 192 13.67 25.64 16.49
N ASP A 193 14.61 26.54 16.81
CA ASP A 193 14.58 27.96 16.39
C ASP A 193 13.21 28.63 16.55
N ARG A 194 12.55 28.40 17.69
CA ARG A 194 11.23 28.97 18.05
C ARG A 194 10.05 28.48 17.20
N LYS A 195 10.20 27.31 16.57
CA LYS A 195 9.17 26.70 15.72
C LYS A 195 8.94 25.26 16.12
N PHE A 196 7.69 24.81 16.09
CA PHE A 196 7.38 23.38 16.12
C PHE A 196 7.46 22.83 14.69
N LYS A 197 8.55 22.12 14.40
CA LYS A 197 8.72 21.42 13.13
C LYS A 197 8.17 19.99 13.26
N LEU A 198 7.05 19.73 12.58
CA LEU A 198 6.40 18.42 12.55
C LEU A 198 7.17 17.46 11.64
N PHE A 199 7.50 16.28 12.17
CA PHE A 199 8.16 15.25 11.39
C PHE A 199 7.42 13.90 11.34
N ASP A 200 6.41 13.67 12.18
CA ASP A 200 5.57 12.47 12.09
C ASP A 200 4.09 12.77 12.32
N GLY A 201 3.22 12.02 11.65
CA GLY A 201 1.77 12.21 11.73
C GLY A 201 1.18 13.24 10.76
N GLN A 202 1.85 13.54 9.64
CA GLN A 202 1.39 14.57 8.67
C GLN A 202 -0.04 14.35 8.16
N HIS A 203 -0.44 13.11 7.85
CA HIS A 203 -1.81 12.80 7.40
C HIS A 203 -2.85 13.09 8.48
N LYS A 204 -2.53 12.77 9.74
CA LYS A 204 -3.42 13.01 10.89
C LYS A 204 -3.64 14.50 11.07
N LEU A 205 -2.55 15.27 11.10
CA LEU A 205 -2.65 16.72 11.26
C LEU A 205 -3.41 17.36 10.10
N ALA A 206 -3.10 16.99 8.85
CA ALA A 206 -3.83 17.50 7.69
C ALA A 206 -5.33 17.15 7.74
N ALA A 207 -5.68 15.95 8.20
CA ALA A 207 -7.07 15.54 8.40
C ALA A 207 -7.78 16.38 9.47
N GLN A 208 -7.12 16.65 10.61
CA GLN A 208 -7.67 17.53 11.66
C GLN A 208 -7.90 18.95 11.16
N VAL A 209 -6.94 19.51 10.42
CA VAL A 209 -7.04 20.83 9.79
C VAL A 209 -8.19 20.90 8.79
N LEU A 210 -8.37 19.85 7.97
CA LEU A 210 -9.49 19.77 7.04
C LEU A 210 -10.85 19.71 7.74
N ASN A 211 -10.91 19.13 8.94
CA ASN A 211 -12.08 19.13 9.82
C ASN A 211 -12.26 20.43 10.62
N ASN A 212 -11.46 21.47 10.33
CA ASN A 212 -11.51 22.80 10.97
C ASN A 212 -11.16 22.79 12.47
N ASN A 213 -10.40 21.79 12.94
CA ASN A 213 -9.89 21.82 14.30
C ASN A 213 -8.76 22.84 14.42
N THR A 214 -8.88 23.75 15.39
CA THR A 214 -7.93 24.84 15.66
C THR A 214 -6.79 24.42 16.58
N GLU A 215 -6.96 23.32 17.31
CA GLU A 215 -5.98 22.76 18.23
C GLU A 215 -5.76 21.27 17.98
N VAL A 216 -4.55 20.78 18.28
CA VAL A 216 -4.17 19.39 18.08
C VAL A 216 -3.29 18.85 19.19
N ASP A 217 -3.42 17.56 19.47
CA ASP A 217 -2.60 16.84 20.44
C ASP A 217 -1.25 16.46 19.83
N ILE A 218 -0.17 16.84 20.51
CA ILE A 218 1.20 16.71 20.02
C ILE A 218 2.17 16.18 21.08
N LYS A 219 3.19 15.45 20.63
CA LYS A 219 4.44 15.19 21.36
C LYS A 219 5.54 16.05 20.76
N VAL A 220 6.26 16.82 21.59
CA VAL A 220 7.33 17.69 21.13
C VAL A 220 8.64 17.38 21.84
N TYR A 221 9.69 17.05 21.09
CA TYR A 221 11.06 17.00 21.60
C TYR A 221 11.67 18.41 21.62
N VAL A 222 12.28 18.80 22.73
CA VAL A 222 12.91 20.11 22.90
C VAL A 222 14.37 20.01 22.45
N SER A 223 14.73 20.69 21.36
CA SER A 223 16.12 20.66 20.90
C SER A 223 17.02 21.38 21.90
N PRO A 224 18.18 20.81 22.26
CA PRO A 224 19.17 21.50 23.10
C PRO A 224 19.72 22.76 22.42
N ASP A 225 20.15 23.73 23.22
CA ASP A 225 20.83 24.95 22.71
C ASP A 225 22.23 24.63 22.14
N ASP A 226 22.82 23.51 22.55
CA ASP A 226 24.11 23.01 22.07
C ASP A 226 23.98 22.44 20.65
N THR A 227 24.72 23.00 19.70
CA THR A 227 24.68 22.66 18.27
C THR A 227 25.04 21.19 18.00
N GLU A 228 25.99 20.60 18.74
CA GLU A 228 26.36 19.20 18.53
C GLU A 228 25.27 18.26 19.03
N LYS A 229 24.70 18.55 20.20
CA LYS A 229 23.59 17.77 20.76
C LYS A 229 22.31 17.90 19.95
N ALA A 230 22.02 19.09 19.41
CA ALA A 230 20.89 19.31 18.50
C ALA A 230 21.03 18.51 17.21
N LYS A 231 22.25 18.40 16.66
CA LYS A 231 22.53 17.57 15.49
C LYS A 231 22.40 16.08 15.80
N LYS A 232 22.94 15.61 16.92
CA LYS A 232 22.79 14.21 17.36
C LYS A 232 21.31 13.84 17.52
N LEU A 233 20.52 14.70 18.19
CA LEU A 233 19.07 14.50 18.31
C LEU A 233 18.39 14.38 16.95
N PHE A 234 18.77 15.23 15.99
CA PHE A 234 18.24 15.16 14.63
C PHE A 234 18.54 13.81 13.96
N ASP A 235 19.80 13.36 14.01
CA ASP A 235 20.21 12.09 13.41
C ASP A 235 19.49 10.89 14.07
N ASP A 236 19.37 10.89 15.40
CA ASP A 236 18.69 9.82 16.15
C ASP A 236 17.18 9.78 15.85
N LEU A 237 16.53 10.95 15.77
CA LEU A 237 15.12 11.04 15.34
C LEU A 237 14.94 10.60 13.89
N MET A 238 15.93 10.83 13.02
CA MET A 238 15.90 10.40 11.61
C MET A 238 15.94 8.89 11.50
N ILE A 239 16.92 8.26 12.16
CA ILE A 239 17.06 6.82 12.17
C ILE A 239 15.81 6.19 12.78
N THR A 240 15.36 6.67 13.93
CA THR A 240 14.16 6.16 14.61
C THR A 240 12.92 6.26 13.72
N ASN A 241 12.71 7.39 13.03
CA ASN A 241 11.57 7.56 12.12
C ASN A 241 11.68 6.64 10.89
N LEU A 242 12.86 6.56 10.26
CA LEU A 242 13.08 5.70 9.10
C LEU A 242 12.87 4.22 9.45
N GLU A 243 13.37 3.76 10.60
CA GLU A 243 13.21 2.38 11.05
C GLU A 243 11.79 2.08 11.53
N ALA A 244 11.13 3.00 12.24
CA ALA A 244 9.72 2.87 12.65
C ALA A 244 8.75 2.73 11.47
N HIS A 245 9.05 3.37 10.34
CA HIS A 245 8.22 3.29 9.13
C HIS A 245 8.67 2.20 8.14
N SER A 246 9.79 1.52 8.39
CA SER A 246 10.30 0.41 7.56
C SER A 246 10.30 -0.92 8.32
N LYS A 247 11.27 -1.13 9.22
CA LYS A 247 11.53 -2.37 9.96
C LYS A 247 10.56 -2.60 11.13
N HIS A 248 10.18 -1.53 11.84
CA HIS A 248 9.35 -1.58 13.04
C HIS A 248 7.95 -1.02 12.80
N LYS A 249 7.50 -0.96 11.53
CA LYS A 249 6.12 -0.65 11.20
C LYS A 249 5.27 -1.57 12.07
N GLN A 250 4.48 -1.00 12.97
CA GLN A 250 3.62 -1.78 13.88
C GLN A 250 2.94 -2.84 13.06
N ILE A 251 3.34 -4.09 13.29
CA ILE A 251 2.73 -5.26 12.68
C ILE A 251 1.28 -5.15 13.16
N PRO A 252 0.30 -5.00 12.25
CA PRO A 252 -1.10 -4.96 12.65
C PRO A 252 -1.38 -6.19 13.51
N PHE A 253 -2.02 -5.98 14.66
CA PHE A 253 -2.45 -7.08 15.50
C PHE A 253 -3.45 -7.93 14.69
N TYR A 254 -2.96 -9.10 14.24
CA TYR A 254 -3.62 -10.10 13.39
C TYR A 254 -3.77 -9.64 11.92
N THR A 255 -3.16 -10.32 10.96
CA THR A 255 -3.54 -11.66 10.46
C THR A 255 -2.35 -12.26 9.69
N SER A 256 -2.42 -13.45 9.07
CA SER A 256 -1.32 -13.95 8.23
C SER A 256 -0.79 -12.85 7.30
N THR A 257 0.52 -12.77 7.06
CA THR A 257 1.14 -11.70 6.25
C THR A 257 0.47 -11.56 4.87
N LEU A 258 -0.18 -12.63 4.41
CA LEU A 258 -1.11 -12.68 3.28
C LEU A 258 -2.13 -11.54 3.25
N LEU A 259 -2.85 -11.33 4.36
CA LEU A 259 -4.03 -10.48 4.45
C LEU A 259 -3.65 -8.99 4.44
N ASP A 260 -2.38 -8.67 4.66
CA ASP A 260 -1.86 -7.32 4.58
C ASP A 260 -1.72 -6.76 3.16
N ARG A 261 -1.77 -7.63 2.15
CA ARG A 261 -1.71 -7.25 0.73
C ARG A 261 -3.07 -7.29 0.03
N LEU A 262 -4.14 -7.62 0.76
CA LEU A 262 -5.49 -7.39 0.27
C LEU A 262 -5.70 -5.89 -0.02
N SER A 263 -6.51 -5.60 -1.04
CA SER A 263 -6.95 -4.23 -1.28
C SER A 263 -7.63 -3.67 -0.03
N VAL A 264 -7.58 -2.36 0.18
CA VAL A 264 -8.21 -1.71 1.35
C VAL A 264 -9.67 -2.14 1.52
N ILE A 265 -10.40 -2.29 0.40
CA ILE A 265 -11.79 -2.75 0.37
C ILE A 265 -11.92 -4.17 0.93
N TYR A 266 -11.02 -5.09 0.57
CA TYR A 266 -11.09 -6.47 1.02
C TYR A 266 -10.60 -6.67 2.45
N LYS A 267 -9.72 -5.80 2.95
CA LYS A 267 -9.39 -5.74 4.38
C LYS A 267 -10.60 -5.34 5.21
N GLU A 268 -11.29 -4.28 4.81
CA GLU A 268 -12.53 -3.85 5.49
C GLU A 268 -13.59 -4.97 5.49
N MET A 269 -13.74 -5.70 4.39
CA MET A 269 -14.65 -6.85 4.32
C MET A 269 -14.20 -8.02 5.19
N LEU A 270 -12.90 -8.22 5.37
CA LEU A 270 -12.34 -9.25 6.25
C LEU A 270 -12.53 -8.88 7.73
N ASP A 271 -12.31 -7.62 8.08
CA ASP A 271 -12.57 -7.08 9.42
C ASP A 271 -14.05 -7.23 9.76
N GLU A 272 -14.94 -6.94 8.80
CA GLU A 272 -16.37 -7.16 8.98
C GLU A 272 -16.74 -8.65 9.12
N PHE A 273 -16.11 -9.52 8.34
CA PHE A 273 -16.29 -10.97 8.44
C PHE A 273 -15.87 -11.49 9.82
N THR A 274 -14.70 -11.09 10.31
CA THR A 274 -14.16 -11.52 11.60
C THR A 274 -14.97 -10.96 12.77
N ALA A 275 -15.53 -9.75 12.65
CA ALA A 275 -16.43 -9.16 13.63
C ALA A 275 -17.81 -9.83 13.68
N LYS A 276 -18.34 -10.26 12.53
CA LYS A 276 -19.70 -10.85 12.43
C LYS A 276 -19.74 -12.35 12.66
N LYS A 277 -18.69 -13.08 12.32
CA LYS A 277 -18.67 -14.55 12.41
C LYS A 277 -17.92 -15.02 13.65
N ALA A 278 -18.35 -16.15 14.20
CA ALA A 278 -17.68 -16.77 15.32
C ALA A 278 -16.23 -17.15 14.95
N VAL A 279 -15.33 -17.11 15.93
CA VAL A 279 -13.90 -17.40 15.76
C VAL A 279 -13.64 -18.76 15.12
N GLY A 280 -14.50 -19.76 15.37
CA GLY A 280 -14.41 -21.09 14.75
C GLY A 280 -14.69 -21.13 13.24
N GLN A 281 -15.18 -20.04 12.65
CA GLN A 281 -15.50 -19.94 11.22
C GLN A 281 -14.51 -19.08 10.43
N HIS A 282 -13.46 -18.56 11.07
CA HIS A 282 -12.51 -17.65 10.44
C HIS A 282 -11.55 -18.40 9.50
N SER A 283 -12.04 -18.92 8.38
CA SER A 283 -11.22 -19.57 7.34
C SER A 283 -11.33 -18.84 6.00
N GLU A 284 -10.36 -19.05 5.11
CA GLU A 284 -10.35 -18.45 3.76
C GLU A 284 -11.59 -18.89 2.95
N GLU A 285 -11.97 -20.17 3.08
CA GLU A 285 -13.16 -20.69 2.42
C GLU A 285 -14.44 -20.00 2.91
N ASN A 286 -14.58 -19.78 4.22
CA ASN A 286 -15.73 -19.11 4.79
C ASN A 286 -15.72 -17.60 4.52
N PHE A 287 -14.55 -16.99 4.43
CA PHE A 287 -14.42 -15.61 3.99
C PHE A 287 -14.92 -15.43 2.55
N ILE A 288 -14.56 -16.33 1.63
CA ILE A 288 -15.09 -16.30 0.26
C ILE A 288 -16.61 -16.53 0.25
N LYS A 289 -17.13 -17.45 1.06
CA LYS A 289 -18.58 -17.64 1.20
C LYS A 289 -19.27 -16.36 1.69
N PHE A 290 -18.69 -15.65 2.65
CA PHE A 290 -19.17 -14.35 3.12
C PHE A 290 -19.16 -13.29 2.01
N LEU A 291 -18.07 -13.20 1.23
CA LEU A 291 -17.99 -12.25 0.11
C LEU A 291 -19.07 -12.51 -0.95
N VAL A 292 -19.33 -13.78 -1.28
CA VAL A 292 -20.35 -14.14 -2.28
C VAL A 292 -21.76 -13.94 -1.74
N ALA A 293 -22.04 -14.40 -0.53
CA ALA A 293 -23.39 -14.41 0.03
C ALA A 293 -23.83 -13.04 0.58
N GLU A 294 -22.95 -12.33 1.30
CA GLU A 294 -23.29 -11.10 2.01
C GLU A 294 -22.81 -9.84 1.29
N LYS A 295 -21.71 -9.92 0.52
CA LYS A 295 -21.17 -8.78 -0.24
C LYS A 295 -21.54 -8.79 -1.73
N GLN A 296 -22.32 -9.79 -2.16
CA GLN A 296 -22.74 -9.99 -3.56
C GLN A 296 -21.57 -9.97 -4.56
N GLN A 297 -20.38 -10.37 -4.11
CA GLN A 297 -19.20 -10.45 -4.96
C GLN A 297 -19.27 -11.70 -5.84
N ASN A 298 -18.70 -11.58 -7.04
CA ASN A 298 -18.53 -12.73 -7.92
C ASN A 298 -17.53 -13.72 -7.29
N LYS A 299 -17.92 -15.01 -7.22
CA LYS A 299 -17.09 -16.08 -6.68
C LYS A 299 -15.73 -16.19 -7.38
N LYS A 300 -15.69 -15.95 -8.69
CA LYS A 300 -14.43 -15.98 -9.46
C LYS A 300 -13.50 -14.85 -9.00
N ASP A 301 -14.03 -13.64 -8.86
CA ASP A 301 -13.25 -12.46 -8.51
C ASP A 301 -12.75 -12.52 -7.07
N ALA A 302 -13.57 -13.05 -6.14
CA ALA A 302 -13.16 -13.30 -4.76
C ALA A 302 -12.03 -14.34 -4.66
N LYS A 303 -12.07 -15.40 -5.49
CA LYS A 303 -10.97 -16.37 -5.56
C LYS A 303 -9.70 -15.77 -6.16
N GLU A 304 -9.82 -15.03 -7.26
CA GLU A 304 -8.68 -14.39 -7.92
C GLU A 304 -8.00 -13.34 -7.02
N MET A 305 -8.77 -12.66 -6.18
CA MET A 305 -8.24 -11.78 -5.14
C MET A 305 -7.36 -12.54 -4.16
N LEU A 306 -7.84 -13.65 -3.60
CA LEU A 306 -7.06 -14.46 -2.65
C LEU A 306 -5.78 -15.00 -3.31
N LYS A 307 -5.90 -15.52 -4.53
CA LYS A 307 -4.76 -16.00 -5.34
C LYS A 307 -3.72 -14.91 -5.53
N SER A 308 -4.15 -13.70 -5.91
CA SER A 308 -3.26 -12.56 -6.11
C SER A 308 -2.54 -12.18 -4.81
N ALA A 309 -3.25 -12.14 -3.69
CA ALA A 309 -2.66 -11.85 -2.39
C ALA A 309 -1.60 -12.89 -1.97
N ILE A 310 -1.87 -14.20 -2.19
CA ILE A 310 -0.88 -15.26 -1.93
C ILE A 310 0.38 -15.05 -2.78
N MET A 311 0.19 -14.84 -4.08
CA MET A 311 1.28 -14.66 -5.04
C MET A 311 2.13 -13.42 -4.74
N ASP A 312 1.49 -12.29 -4.41
CA ASP A 312 2.19 -11.04 -4.11
C ASP A 312 3.05 -11.19 -2.84
N ASN A 313 2.56 -11.88 -1.82
CA ASN A 313 3.35 -12.17 -0.62
C ASN A 313 4.50 -13.13 -0.89
N ALA A 314 4.26 -14.16 -1.70
CA ALA A 314 5.31 -15.08 -2.14
C ALA A 314 6.42 -14.33 -2.88
N ILE A 315 6.10 -13.37 -3.76
CA ILE A 315 7.09 -12.53 -4.45
C ILE A 315 7.89 -11.69 -3.45
N GLU A 316 7.21 -10.94 -2.58
CA GLU A 316 7.85 -9.97 -1.67
C GLU A 316 8.87 -10.61 -0.72
N LEU A 317 8.59 -11.83 -0.26
CA LEU A 317 9.45 -12.60 0.65
C LEU A 317 10.54 -13.40 -0.08
N SER A 318 10.43 -13.57 -1.40
CA SER A 318 11.32 -14.42 -2.17
C SER A 318 12.60 -13.73 -2.62
N ALA A 319 13.66 -14.54 -2.78
CA ALA A 319 14.90 -14.13 -3.43
C ALA A 319 14.73 -13.87 -4.95
N LEU A 320 13.59 -14.23 -5.55
CA LEU A 320 13.30 -13.99 -6.97
C LEU A 320 12.93 -12.53 -7.25
N ARG A 321 12.50 -11.76 -6.24
CA ARG A 321 12.02 -10.37 -6.39
C ARG A 321 12.91 -9.46 -7.25
N PRO A 322 14.25 -9.41 -7.08
CA PRO A 322 15.11 -8.52 -7.88
C PRO A 322 15.14 -8.86 -9.38
N PHE A 323 14.66 -10.04 -9.75
CA PHE A 323 14.72 -10.60 -11.11
C PHE A 323 13.37 -10.56 -11.83
N ILE A 324 12.36 -9.92 -11.24
CA ILE A 324 10.99 -9.88 -11.78
C ILE A 324 10.70 -8.49 -12.32
N ALA A 325 10.23 -8.43 -13.56
CA ALA A 325 9.67 -7.22 -14.14
C ALA A 325 8.28 -6.92 -13.55
N GLU A 326 8.05 -5.67 -13.17
CA GLU A 326 6.72 -5.16 -12.80
C GLU A 326 5.76 -5.18 -14.00
N ALA A 327 6.28 -4.97 -15.22
CA ALA A 327 5.52 -5.06 -16.46
C ALA A 327 5.74 -6.42 -17.16
N SER A 328 4.68 -6.98 -17.75
CA SER A 328 4.71 -8.31 -18.38
C SER A 328 5.61 -8.44 -19.63
N LYS A 329 6.25 -7.35 -20.10
CA LYS A 329 7.09 -7.30 -21.30
C LYS A 329 8.32 -6.42 -21.12
N ASP A 330 9.07 -6.62 -20.03
CA ASP A 330 10.38 -5.99 -19.89
C ASP A 330 11.50 -7.00 -20.20
N ALA A 331 12.30 -6.70 -21.23
CA ALA A 331 13.43 -7.53 -21.64
C ALA A 331 14.67 -7.34 -20.74
N ALA A 332 14.63 -6.38 -19.81
CA ALA A 332 15.67 -6.16 -18.81
C ALA A 332 15.64 -7.17 -17.66
N TYR A 333 14.59 -8.00 -17.56
CA TYR A 333 14.44 -9.00 -16.51
C TYR A 333 14.23 -10.42 -17.08
N PRO A 334 14.69 -11.46 -16.37
CA PRO A 334 14.46 -12.85 -16.75
C PRO A 334 13.00 -13.28 -16.57
N LEU A 335 12.32 -12.73 -15.57
CA LEU A 335 11.00 -13.17 -15.15
C LEU A 335 9.98 -12.04 -15.26
N SER A 336 8.74 -12.40 -15.54
CA SER A 336 7.59 -11.52 -15.39
C SER A 336 6.58 -12.13 -14.42
N ILE A 337 5.75 -11.28 -13.82
CA ILE A 337 4.69 -11.73 -12.92
C ILE A 337 3.76 -12.75 -13.63
N ASP A 338 3.40 -12.50 -14.89
CA ASP A 338 2.56 -13.42 -15.67
C ASP A 338 3.20 -14.80 -15.88
N LEU A 339 4.51 -14.84 -16.14
CA LEU A 339 5.23 -16.09 -16.28
C LEU A 339 5.22 -16.88 -14.98
N LEU A 340 5.55 -16.24 -13.85
CA LEU A 340 5.53 -16.87 -12.54
C LEU A 340 4.16 -17.45 -12.18
N LYS A 341 3.09 -16.68 -12.42
CA LYS A 341 1.71 -17.10 -12.14
C LYS A 341 1.33 -18.40 -12.88
N LYS A 342 1.76 -18.54 -14.13
CA LYS A 342 1.41 -19.67 -15.01
C LYS A 342 2.32 -20.89 -14.87
N THR A 343 3.47 -20.73 -14.23
CA THR A 343 4.53 -21.75 -14.20
C THR A 343 4.93 -22.08 -12.78
N ILE A 344 5.74 -21.25 -12.14
CA ILE A 344 6.30 -21.54 -10.82
C ILE A 344 5.20 -21.59 -9.75
N PHE A 345 4.32 -20.58 -9.66
CA PHE A 345 3.31 -20.54 -8.60
C PHE A 345 2.26 -21.64 -8.74
N SER A 346 1.81 -21.93 -9.96
CA SER A 346 0.82 -23.00 -10.20
C SER A 346 1.35 -24.40 -9.86
N ASN A 347 2.67 -24.59 -9.91
CA ASN A 347 3.34 -25.87 -9.66
C ASN A 347 3.99 -25.97 -8.27
N THR A 348 3.78 -24.96 -7.39
CA THR A 348 4.41 -24.94 -6.05
C THR A 348 3.47 -24.48 -4.94
N LEU A 349 2.61 -23.48 -5.19
CA LEU A 349 1.71 -22.90 -4.18
C LEU A 349 0.32 -23.52 -4.25
N TYR A 350 -0.30 -23.69 -3.08
CA TYR A 350 -1.70 -24.02 -2.90
C TYR A 350 -2.57 -22.78 -3.07
N LEU A 351 -3.00 -22.54 -4.31
CA LEU A 351 -3.76 -21.36 -4.70
C LEU A 351 -5.28 -21.47 -4.45
N GLU A 352 -5.74 -22.57 -3.84
CA GLU A 352 -7.15 -22.70 -3.47
C GLU A 352 -7.40 -22.26 -2.01
N PRO A 353 -8.64 -21.85 -1.69
CA PRO A 353 -8.98 -21.39 -0.34
C PRO A 353 -8.83 -22.53 0.67
N SER A 354 -8.15 -22.27 1.78
CA SER A 354 -8.05 -23.21 2.89
C SER A 354 -9.33 -23.24 3.71
N SER A 355 -9.73 -24.45 4.11
CA SER A 355 -10.80 -24.68 5.08
C SER A 355 -10.30 -24.60 6.53
N ALA A 356 -8.98 -24.58 6.74
CA ALA A 356 -8.38 -24.42 8.05
C ALA A 356 -8.77 -23.07 8.65
N ASN A 357 -9.06 -23.07 9.95
CA ASN A 357 -9.32 -21.84 10.68
C ASN A 357 -8.00 -21.07 10.83
N PHE A 358 -8.05 -19.74 10.74
CA PHE A 358 -6.85 -18.91 10.78
C PHE A 358 -6.04 -19.20 12.04
N LYS A 359 -4.72 -19.44 11.87
CA LYS A 359 -3.78 -19.78 12.96
C LYS A 359 -4.09 -21.08 13.71
N ALA A 360 -5.00 -21.92 13.20
CA ALA A 360 -5.11 -23.27 13.71
C ALA A 360 -3.83 -24.06 13.39
N VAL A 361 -3.58 -25.14 14.12
CA VAL A 361 -2.39 -25.99 13.93
C VAL A 361 -2.29 -26.55 12.50
N ASN A 362 -3.42 -26.65 11.80
CA ASN A 362 -3.52 -27.12 10.42
C ASN A 362 -3.58 -25.97 9.38
N ASP A 363 -3.37 -24.72 9.80
CA ASP A 363 -3.25 -23.57 8.88
C ASP A 363 -1.80 -23.35 8.48
N TYR A 364 -1.42 -23.89 7.33
CA TYR A 364 -0.05 -23.88 6.82
C TYR A 364 0.26 -22.69 5.92
N ARG A 365 -0.50 -21.60 5.96
CA ARG A 365 -0.31 -20.50 4.99
C ARG A 365 1.01 -19.75 5.21
N ASP A 366 1.35 -19.46 6.46
CA ASP A 366 2.61 -18.77 6.77
C ASP A 366 3.81 -19.71 6.50
N THR A 367 3.67 -21.00 6.84
CA THR A 367 4.72 -22.00 6.57
C THR A 367 4.88 -22.28 5.08
N GLU A 368 3.81 -22.21 4.30
CA GLU A 368 3.85 -22.29 2.83
C GLU A 368 4.70 -21.17 2.23
N LEU A 369 4.51 -19.93 2.69
CA LEU A 369 5.28 -18.79 2.20
C LEU A 369 6.76 -18.90 2.58
N GLU A 370 7.06 -19.38 3.78
CA GLU A 370 8.45 -19.63 4.19
C GLU A 370 9.06 -20.79 3.39
N ASN A 371 8.30 -21.86 3.14
CA ASN A 371 8.73 -22.96 2.29
C ASN A 371 9.00 -22.49 0.85
N PHE A 372 8.16 -21.61 0.31
CA PHE A 372 8.37 -21.03 -1.01
C PHE A 372 9.60 -20.12 -1.05
N LYS A 373 9.84 -19.33 0.00
CA LYS A 373 11.04 -18.49 0.12
C LYS A 373 12.32 -19.33 0.07
N GLU A 374 12.35 -20.46 0.76
CA GLU A 374 13.45 -21.43 0.73
C GLU A 374 13.62 -22.06 -0.66
N LEU A 375 12.52 -22.49 -1.30
CA LEU A 375 12.56 -22.99 -2.67
C LEU A 375 13.09 -21.93 -3.65
N ALA A 376 12.65 -20.67 -3.51
CA ALA A 376 13.07 -19.56 -4.32
C ALA A 376 14.58 -19.27 -4.19
N GLN A 377 15.14 -19.41 -2.98
CA GLN A 377 16.59 -19.30 -2.78
C GLN A 377 17.34 -20.40 -3.54
N LEU A 378 16.87 -21.66 -3.49
CA LEU A 378 17.45 -22.76 -4.24
C LEU A 378 17.35 -22.54 -5.76
N LEU A 379 16.22 -22.01 -6.24
CA LEU A 379 16.03 -21.66 -7.65
C LEU A 379 16.99 -20.56 -8.10
N VAL A 380 17.18 -19.51 -7.32
CA VAL A 380 18.15 -18.43 -7.62
C VAL A 380 19.57 -18.98 -7.67
N GLN A 381 19.94 -19.79 -6.68
CA GLN A 381 21.29 -20.35 -6.54
C GLN A 381 21.61 -21.35 -7.66
N HIS A 382 20.77 -22.36 -7.85
CA HIS A 382 21.04 -23.45 -8.80
C HIS A 382 20.60 -23.13 -10.23
N GLY A 383 19.64 -22.23 -10.41
CA GLY A 383 19.28 -21.69 -11.72
C GLY A 383 20.24 -20.62 -12.23
N TYR A 384 21.31 -20.30 -11.50
CA TYR A 384 22.31 -19.28 -11.88
C TYR A 384 21.69 -17.91 -12.17
N LEU A 385 20.62 -17.53 -11.46
CA LEU A 385 19.86 -16.32 -11.76
C LEU A 385 20.67 -15.05 -11.47
N ASN A 386 21.58 -15.09 -10.50
CA ASN A 386 22.54 -14.01 -10.22
C ASN A 386 23.50 -13.73 -11.40
N SER A 387 23.71 -14.71 -12.27
CA SER A 387 24.54 -14.59 -13.48
C SER A 387 23.70 -14.25 -14.72
N TRP A 388 22.39 -14.02 -14.57
CA TRP A 388 21.55 -13.62 -15.68
C TRP A 388 21.84 -12.17 -16.08
N VAL A 389 21.96 -11.91 -17.38
CA VAL A 389 22.15 -10.56 -17.92
C VAL A 389 21.26 -10.30 -19.12
N GLN A 390 20.94 -9.02 -19.34
CA GLN A 390 20.24 -8.58 -20.54
C GLN A 390 21.11 -8.81 -21.80
N ASN A 391 20.51 -9.39 -22.83
CA ASN A 391 21.18 -9.58 -24.12
C ASN A 391 21.09 -8.29 -24.95
N ILE A 392 22.14 -7.48 -24.89
CA ILE A 392 22.29 -6.26 -25.69
C ILE A 392 23.03 -6.63 -26.98
N ARG A 393 22.55 -6.14 -28.14
CA ARG A 393 23.17 -6.39 -29.44
C ARG A 393 24.66 -6.01 -29.38
N GLY A 394 25.53 -6.96 -29.76
CA GLY A 394 26.98 -6.77 -29.80
C GLY A 394 27.73 -7.16 -28.52
N LYS A 395 27.04 -7.53 -27.43
CA LYS A 395 27.68 -8.08 -26.23
C LYS A 395 27.88 -9.59 -26.38
N GLU A 396 29.12 -10.05 -26.30
CA GLU A 396 29.39 -11.48 -26.10
C GLU A 396 29.03 -11.87 -24.66
N LEU A 397 28.29 -12.96 -24.53
CA LEU A 397 27.87 -13.51 -23.24
C LEU A 397 28.86 -14.59 -22.87
N THR A 398 29.25 -14.63 -21.60
CA THR A 398 29.95 -15.78 -21.02
C THR A 398 29.08 -17.03 -21.07
N ASP A 399 29.70 -18.22 -21.00
CA ASP A 399 28.97 -19.49 -21.01
C ASP A 399 27.95 -19.57 -19.87
N LEU A 400 28.30 -19.05 -18.69
CA LEU A 400 27.42 -19.02 -17.53
C LEU A 400 26.23 -18.06 -17.70
N GLU A 401 26.46 -16.87 -18.28
CA GLU A 401 25.39 -15.92 -18.62
C GLU A 401 24.44 -16.52 -19.67
N LEU A 402 24.98 -17.22 -20.68
CA LEU A 402 24.19 -17.89 -21.71
C LEU A 402 23.36 -19.04 -21.12
N LYS A 403 23.98 -19.87 -20.28
CA LYS A 403 23.32 -20.95 -19.52
C LYS A 403 22.14 -20.42 -18.72
N SER A 404 22.38 -19.40 -17.89
CA SER A 404 21.34 -18.75 -17.09
C SER A 404 20.19 -18.21 -17.95
N ARG A 405 20.51 -17.55 -19.07
CA ARG A 405 19.48 -17.05 -20.00
C ARG A 405 18.62 -18.15 -20.62
N ARG A 406 19.18 -19.31 -20.90
CA ARG A 406 18.44 -20.46 -21.47
C ARG A 406 17.53 -21.10 -20.43
N ILE A 407 18.03 -21.33 -19.22
CA ILE A 407 17.25 -21.88 -18.09
C ILE A 407 16.01 -21.03 -17.84
N TRP A 408 16.20 -19.70 -17.79
CA TRP A 408 15.14 -18.74 -17.48
C TRP A 408 14.41 -18.19 -18.70
N HIS A 409 14.67 -18.74 -19.89
CA HIS A 409 13.89 -18.40 -21.06
C HIS A 409 12.42 -18.82 -20.86
N LYS A 410 11.47 -17.97 -21.28
CA LYS A 410 10.03 -18.23 -21.12
C LYS A 410 9.61 -19.65 -21.51
N GLY A 411 10.13 -20.14 -22.64
CA GLY A 411 9.86 -21.49 -23.13
C GLY A 411 10.43 -22.60 -22.25
N ALA A 412 11.67 -22.43 -21.80
CA ALA A 412 12.30 -23.36 -20.87
C ALA A 412 11.53 -23.43 -19.55
N VAL A 413 11.22 -22.27 -18.95
CA VAL A 413 10.47 -22.19 -17.68
C VAL A 413 9.11 -22.87 -17.80
N SER A 414 8.37 -22.65 -18.88
CA SER A 414 7.10 -23.36 -19.12
C SER A 414 7.26 -24.88 -19.24
N THR A 415 8.44 -25.36 -19.66
CA THR A 415 8.72 -26.79 -19.87
C THR A 415 9.22 -27.49 -18.61
N TRP A 416 10.15 -26.89 -17.87
CA TRP A 416 10.71 -27.51 -16.67
C TRP A 416 9.93 -27.21 -15.39
N SER A 417 9.17 -26.11 -15.32
CA SER A 417 8.44 -25.77 -14.09
C SER A 417 7.43 -26.82 -13.63
N PRO A 418 6.77 -27.61 -14.50
CA PRO A 418 5.93 -28.73 -14.05
C PRO A 418 6.73 -29.80 -13.29
N TYR A 419 8.02 -29.95 -13.57
CA TYR A 419 8.87 -30.91 -12.85
C TYR A 419 9.01 -30.53 -11.37
N LEU A 420 8.78 -29.26 -10.99
CA LEU A 420 8.76 -28.84 -9.60
C LEU A 420 7.70 -29.59 -8.80
N GLU A 421 6.51 -29.84 -9.36
CA GLU A 421 5.46 -30.61 -8.69
C GLU A 421 5.97 -32.01 -8.31
N SER A 422 6.65 -32.67 -9.24
CA SER A 422 7.21 -34.01 -9.06
C SER A 422 8.42 -34.03 -8.14
N ILE A 423 9.28 -33.00 -8.20
CA ILE A 423 10.42 -32.82 -7.28
C ILE A 423 9.90 -32.69 -5.85
N LEU A 424 8.90 -31.84 -5.63
CA LEU A 424 8.28 -31.69 -4.32
C LEU A 424 7.61 -33.00 -3.90
N GLY A 425 6.91 -33.68 -4.81
CA GLY A 425 6.27 -34.96 -4.51
C GLY A 425 7.24 -36.06 -4.11
N MET A 426 8.41 -36.13 -4.73
CA MET A 426 9.48 -37.04 -4.34
C MET A 426 10.15 -36.61 -3.02
N ALA A 427 10.42 -35.32 -2.83
CA ALA A 427 11.11 -34.83 -1.63
C ALA A 427 10.25 -35.01 -0.37
N PHE A 428 8.94 -34.76 -0.47
CA PHE A 428 8.00 -34.86 0.63
C PHE A 428 7.30 -36.22 0.74
N ASN A 429 7.55 -37.14 -0.20
CA ASN A 429 6.89 -38.45 -0.29
C ASN A 429 5.35 -38.35 -0.33
N PHE A 430 4.79 -37.62 -1.31
CA PHE A 430 3.33 -37.52 -1.44
C PHE A 430 2.71 -38.89 -1.75
N MET A 431 1.84 -39.36 -0.87
CA MET A 431 1.17 -40.66 -1.01
C MET A 431 -0.24 -40.50 -1.58
N THR A 432 -0.89 -39.36 -1.32
CA THR A 432 -2.27 -39.12 -1.71
C THR A 432 -2.41 -38.03 -2.76
N HIS A 433 -3.54 -38.06 -3.47
CA HIS A 433 -3.89 -37.02 -4.44
C HIS A 433 -4.16 -35.66 -3.78
N ASP A 434 -4.59 -35.63 -2.51
CA ASP A 434 -4.81 -34.37 -1.77
C ASP A 434 -3.49 -33.69 -1.40
N GLU A 435 -2.49 -34.47 -0.98
CA GLU A 435 -1.14 -33.96 -0.70
C GLU A 435 -0.48 -33.35 -1.94
N ARG A 436 -0.72 -33.96 -3.12
CA ARG A 436 -0.24 -33.44 -4.41
C ARG A 436 -0.84 -32.08 -4.76
N LYS A 437 -2.05 -31.76 -4.29
CA LYS A 437 -2.67 -30.45 -4.50
C LYS A 437 -2.14 -29.39 -3.55
N LYS A 438 -1.80 -29.78 -2.32
CA LYS A 438 -1.38 -28.85 -1.27
C LYS A 438 0.09 -28.47 -1.35
N LEU A 439 0.93 -29.23 -2.07
CA LEU A 439 2.33 -28.87 -2.39
C LEU A 439 3.07 -28.27 -1.19
N LEU A 440 3.42 -26.98 -1.23
CA LEU A 440 4.14 -26.29 -0.15
C LEU A 440 3.28 -25.91 1.07
N TYR A 441 1.95 -25.99 1.00
CA TYR A 441 0.99 -25.81 2.10
C TYR A 441 1.06 -26.98 3.08
N ARG A 442 2.10 -26.96 3.91
CA ARG A 442 2.44 -27.95 4.93
C ARG A 442 3.41 -27.35 5.95
N ASP A 443 3.84 -28.17 6.91
CA ASP A 443 4.91 -27.85 7.85
C ASP A 443 6.20 -27.38 7.15
N LEU A 444 7.07 -26.73 7.92
CA LEU A 444 8.35 -26.26 7.43
C LEU A 444 9.21 -27.41 6.90
N MET A 445 9.85 -27.17 5.75
CA MET A 445 10.77 -28.13 5.13
C MET A 445 11.91 -28.50 6.08
N THR A 446 12.06 -29.79 6.31
CA THR A 446 13.22 -30.36 7.01
C THR A 446 14.49 -30.25 6.16
N SER A 447 15.66 -30.31 6.79
CA SER A 447 16.95 -30.28 6.07
C SER A 447 17.09 -31.41 5.04
N ASP A 448 16.59 -32.61 5.33
CA ASP A 448 16.61 -33.74 4.38
C ASP A 448 15.77 -33.43 3.12
N GLN A 449 14.56 -32.89 3.32
CA GLN A 449 13.68 -32.48 2.21
C GLN A 449 14.34 -31.39 1.36
N LYS A 450 14.98 -30.40 1.99
CA LYS A 450 15.73 -29.35 1.28
C LYS A 450 16.87 -29.92 0.44
N GLU A 451 17.65 -30.87 0.98
CA GLU A 451 18.75 -31.51 0.24
C GLU A 451 18.24 -32.39 -0.92
N ARG A 452 17.10 -33.07 -0.77
CA ARG A 452 16.47 -33.81 -1.88
C ARG A 452 16.04 -32.89 -3.02
N ILE A 453 15.37 -31.77 -2.69
CA ILE A 453 14.97 -30.76 -3.68
C ILE A 453 16.20 -30.20 -4.39
N LYS A 454 17.23 -29.83 -3.62
CA LYS A 454 18.50 -29.33 -4.14
C LYS A 454 19.17 -30.32 -5.10
N ALA A 455 19.22 -31.60 -4.78
CA ALA A 455 19.79 -32.62 -5.67
C ALA A 455 19.03 -32.73 -7.00
N CYS A 456 17.70 -32.61 -6.99
CA CYS A 456 16.90 -32.54 -8.21
C CYS A 456 17.17 -31.26 -9.02
N LEU A 457 17.18 -30.10 -8.37
CA LEU A 457 17.43 -28.82 -9.04
C LEU A 457 18.84 -28.75 -9.65
N GLN A 458 19.84 -29.33 -8.97
CA GLN A 458 21.18 -29.49 -9.52
C GLN A 458 21.18 -30.35 -10.79
N ARG A 459 20.48 -31.50 -10.79
CA ARG A 459 20.35 -32.32 -12.00
C ARG A 459 19.65 -31.58 -13.14
N LEU A 460 18.59 -30.83 -12.83
CA LEU A 460 17.86 -30.04 -13.80
C LEU A 460 18.73 -28.94 -14.43
N PHE A 461 19.38 -28.11 -13.61
CA PHE A 461 20.09 -26.91 -14.09
C PHE A 461 21.56 -27.16 -14.49
N ASN A 462 22.16 -28.28 -14.07
CA ASN A 462 23.49 -28.70 -14.54
C ASN A 462 23.44 -29.66 -15.73
N HIS A 463 22.26 -29.91 -16.30
CA HIS A 463 22.13 -30.78 -17.45
C HIS A 463 22.93 -30.22 -18.66
N PRO A 464 23.67 -31.07 -19.43
CA PRO A 464 24.52 -30.63 -20.53
C PRO A 464 23.82 -29.84 -21.64
N LEU A 465 22.49 -30.00 -21.77
CA LEU A 465 21.64 -29.21 -22.67
C LEU A 465 21.91 -27.70 -22.55
N TRP A 466 22.14 -27.20 -21.34
CA TRP A 466 22.27 -25.77 -21.10
C TRP A 466 23.62 -25.20 -21.55
N ASP A 467 24.62 -26.07 -21.63
CA ASP A 467 26.03 -25.73 -21.92
C ASP A 467 26.38 -25.88 -23.41
N GLU A 468 25.43 -26.20 -24.28
CA GLU A 468 25.67 -26.32 -25.73
C GLU A 468 26.11 -24.98 -26.35
N PRO A 469 26.96 -24.96 -27.39
CA PRO A 469 27.35 -23.71 -28.03
C PRO A 469 26.14 -22.95 -28.61
N LYS A 470 26.30 -21.64 -28.86
CA LYS A 470 25.25 -20.82 -29.52
C LYS A 470 24.83 -21.49 -30.83
N GLY A 471 23.54 -21.76 -31.00
CA GLY A 471 23.06 -22.58 -32.12
C GLY A 471 21.56 -22.83 -32.13
N GLU A 472 21.15 -23.98 -32.64
CA GLU A 472 19.75 -24.33 -32.90
C GLU A 472 18.87 -24.28 -31.63
N ILE A 473 19.41 -24.60 -30.45
CA ILE A 473 18.69 -24.57 -29.17
C ILE A 473 18.05 -23.22 -28.90
N ASP A 474 18.75 -22.12 -29.15
CA ASP A 474 18.25 -20.78 -28.86
C ASP A 474 17.03 -20.43 -29.73
N SER A 475 16.98 -20.97 -30.96
CA SER A 475 15.82 -20.84 -31.85
C SER A 475 14.65 -21.76 -31.46
N LEU A 476 14.94 -22.97 -30.97
CA LEU A 476 13.95 -23.95 -30.56
C LEU A 476 13.27 -23.56 -29.24
N LEU A 477 14.00 -22.93 -28.33
CA LEU A 477 13.45 -22.41 -27.07
C LEU A 477 12.43 -21.28 -27.28
N VAL A 478 12.44 -20.59 -28.42
CA VAL A 478 11.44 -19.57 -28.79
C VAL A 478 10.15 -20.21 -29.32
N SER A 479 10.22 -21.42 -29.88
CA SER A 479 9.07 -22.12 -30.45
C SER A 479 8.27 -22.86 -29.39
N SER A 480 7.03 -22.43 -29.12
CA SER A 480 6.17 -23.02 -28.06
C SER A 480 5.80 -24.48 -28.27
N THR A 481 5.90 -25.02 -29.48
CA THR A 481 5.53 -26.40 -29.81
C THR A 481 6.70 -27.38 -29.75
N LYS A 482 7.95 -26.91 -29.91
CA LYS A 482 9.14 -27.77 -30.05
C LYS A 482 9.96 -27.94 -28.77
N GLN A 483 9.57 -27.29 -27.67
CA GLN A 483 10.35 -27.28 -26.42
C GLN A 483 10.33 -28.63 -25.71
N ASN A 484 9.16 -29.28 -25.59
CA ASN A 484 9.06 -30.61 -24.99
C ASN A 484 9.84 -31.64 -25.79
N GLU A 485 9.68 -31.64 -27.13
CA GLU A 485 10.45 -32.51 -28.03
C GLU A 485 11.96 -32.28 -27.91
N LEU A 486 12.39 -31.03 -27.74
CA LEU A 486 13.80 -30.71 -27.52
C LEU A 486 14.32 -31.33 -26.21
N PHE A 487 13.56 -31.19 -25.12
CA PHE A 487 13.94 -31.72 -23.81
C PHE A 487 14.01 -33.24 -23.84
N ASP A 488 13.00 -33.89 -24.43
CA ASP A 488 12.95 -35.34 -24.60
C ASP A 488 14.12 -35.84 -25.46
N ARG A 489 14.35 -35.22 -26.63
CA ARG A 489 15.47 -35.57 -27.53
C ARG A 489 16.82 -35.43 -26.85
N LYS A 490 16.95 -34.47 -25.93
CA LYS A 490 18.21 -34.17 -25.23
C LYS A 490 18.31 -34.90 -23.88
N GLY A 491 17.31 -35.71 -23.51
CA GLY A 491 17.32 -36.52 -22.29
C GLY A 491 16.97 -35.76 -21.01
N LEU A 492 16.63 -34.47 -21.09
CA LEU A 492 16.20 -33.68 -19.93
C LEU A 492 14.72 -33.96 -19.64
N THR A 493 14.46 -35.12 -19.06
CA THR A 493 13.10 -35.57 -18.73
C THR A 493 12.82 -35.46 -17.23
N GLU A 494 11.54 -35.48 -16.86
CA GLU A 494 11.10 -35.54 -15.46
C GLU A 494 11.78 -36.70 -14.70
N ILE A 495 11.86 -37.89 -15.31
CA ILE A 495 12.51 -39.07 -14.71
C ILE A 495 13.98 -38.80 -14.43
N TYR A 496 14.71 -38.25 -15.40
CA TYR A 496 16.12 -37.89 -15.21
C TYR A 496 16.31 -36.93 -14.03
N VAL A 497 15.44 -35.92 -13.92
CA VAL A 497 15.51 -34.93 -12.83
C VAL A 497 15.27 -35.58 -11.45
N LEU A 498 14.45 -36.63 -11.38
CA LEU A 498 14.13 -37.33 -10.13
C LEU A 498 15.11 -38.45 -9.79
N THR A 499 15.59 -39.22 -10.76
CA THR A 499 16.40 -40.45 -10.54
C THR A 499 17.85 -40.34 -11.04
N GLY A 500 18.14 -39.38 -11.92
CA GLY A 500 19.45 -39.25 -12.58
C GLY A 500 19.68 -40.26 -13.70
N GLN A 501 18.66 -41.08 -14.00
CA GLN A 501 18.70 -42.07 -15.08
C GLN A 501 18.07 -41.48 -16.33
N SER A 502 18.77 -41.61 -17.46
CA SER A 502 18.18 -41.33 -18.78
C SER A 502 17.13 -42.38 -19.09
N LYS A 503 16.06 -41.94 -19.77
CA LYS A 503 14.91 -42.77 -20.14
C LYS A 503 15.25 -43.76 -21.26
#